data_AF-A0A918U214-F1
#
_entry.id   AF-A0A918U214-F1
#
_cell.length_a   1.000
_cell.length_b   1.000
_cell.length_c   1.000
_cell.angle_alpha   90.00
_cell.angle_beta   90.00
_cell.angle_gamma   90.00
#
_symmetry.space_group_name_H-M   'P 1'
#
loop_
_entity.id
_entity.type
_entity.pdbx_description
1 polymer ?
#
loop_
_entity_poly.entity_id
_entity_poly.type
_entity_poly.pdbx_seq_one_letter_code
_entity_poly.pdbx_strand_id
1 'polypeptide(L)' 'MLVGCQTRGETVSVPPYTNEWWAYLPQYGGYVSSIYISSPDNQLPGVAQC' A
#
# COMPACT_ATOMS: atom_id res chain seq x y z
N MET A 1 10.66 -1.30 -10.27
CA MET A 1 9.54 -0.75 -9.48
C MET A 1 9.51 -1.48 -8.15
N LEU A 2 9.53 -0.76 -7.03
CA LEU A 2 9.54 -1.36 -5.68
C LEU A 2 8.22 -2.09 -5.38
N VAL A 3 7.12 -1.57 -5.94
CA VAL A 3 5.76 -2.09 -5.80
C VAL A 3 5.29 -2.68 -7.14
N GLY A 4 4.75 -3.90 -7.10
CA GLY A 4 4.21 -4.59 -8.26
C GLY A 4 2.75 -4.24 -8.54
N CYS A 5 1.92 -4.27 -7.50
CA CYS A 5 0.51 -3.90 -7.59
C CYS A 5 -0.03 -3.46 -6.22
N GLN A 6 -1.24 -2.94 -6.21
CA GLN A 6 -1.96 -2.59 -4.98
C GLN A 6 -3.27 -3.35 -4.88
N THR A 7 -3.69 -3.69 -3.67
CA THR A 7 -5.00 -4.29 -3.43
C THR A 7 -5.62 -3.74 -2.16
N ARG A 8 -6.93 -3.92 -1.98
CA ARG A 8 -7.62 -3.55 -0.74
C ARG A 8 -7.64 -4.75 0.20
N GLY A 9 -7.31 -4.52 1.45
CA GLY A 9 -7.21 -5.57 2.45
C GLY A 9 -7.67 -5.08 3.82
N GLU A 10 -7.00 -5.54 4.86
CA GLU A 10 -7.29 -5.11 6.24
C GLU A 10 -7.06 -3.61 6.40
N THR A 11 -8.01 -2.93 7.03
CA THR A 11 -7.90 -1.51 7.33
C THR A 11 -6.96 -1.28 8.50
N VAL A 12 -5.85 -0.59 8.25
CA VAL A 12 -4.87 -0.22 9.28
C VAL A 12 -5.13 1.22 9.71
N SER A 13 -5.35 1.44 11.00
CA SER A 13 -5.53 2.77 11.58
C SER A 13 -4.38 3.09 12.53
N VAL A 14 -3.57 4.08 12.17
CA VAL A 14 -2.49 4.62 12.99
C VAL A 14 -2.73 6.13 13.10
N PRO A 15 -3.21 6.63 14.24
CA PRO A 15 -3.60 8.03 14.37
C PRO A 15 -2.51 9.01 13.88
N PRO A 16 -2.85 9.99 13.03
CA PRO A 16 -4.18 10.38 12.55
C PRO A 16 -4.66 9.70 11.25
N TYR A 17 -3.92 8.72 10.73
CA TYR A 17 -4.14 8.13 9.40
C TYR A 17 -4.88 6.79 9.47
N THR A 18 -5.72 6.51 8.49
CA THR A 18 -6.37 5.20 8.31
C THR A 18 -6.32 4.82 6.84
N ASN A 19 -5.83 3.62 6.52
CA ASN A 19 -5.67 3.18 5.14
C ASN A 19 -5.95 1.67 5.00
N GLU A 20 -6.72 1.32 3.97
CA GLU A 20 -7.09 -0.05 3.60
C GLU A 20 -6.30 -0.58 2.39
N TRP A 21 -5.44 0.24 1.80
CA TRP A 21 -4.64 -0.12 0.63
C TRP A 21 -3.34 -0.79 1.03
N TRP A 22 -3.07 -1.91 0.36
CA TRP A 22 -1.87 -2.70 0.51
C TRP A 22 -1.09 -2.70 -0.79
N ALA A 23 0.23 -2.52 -0.69
CA ALA A 23 1.16 -2.57 -1.81
C ALA A 23 1.93 -3.89 -1.78
N TYR A 24 1.90 -4.63 -2.89
CA TYR A 24 2.68 -5.85 -3.05
C TYR A 24 4.13 -5.53 -3.41
N LEU A 25 5.07 -5.97 -2.59
CA LEU A 25 6.51 -5.83 -2.78
C LEU A 25 7.08 -7.16 -3.32
N PRO A 26 7.24 -7.34 -4.65
CA PRO A 26 7.75 -8.58 -5.22
C PRO A 26 9.16 -8.93 -4.75
N GLN A 27 9.97 -7.92 -4.40
CA GLN A 27 11.32 -8.11 -3.86
C GLN A 27 11.35 -8.77 -2.46
N TYR A 28 10.28 -8.59 -1.66
CA TYR A 28 10.14 -9.20 -0.33
C TYR A 28 9.12 -10.33 -0.31
N GLY A 29 8.42 -10.57 -1.44
CA GLY A 29 7.37 -11.57 -1.55
C GLY A 29 6.16 -11.32 -0.65
N GLY A 30 5.92 -10.07 -0.26
CA GLY A 30 4.92 -9.72 0.76
C GLY A 30 4.15 -8.44 0.45
N TYR A 31 3.19 -8.13 1.31
CA TYR A 31 2.39 -6.91 1.23
C TYR A 31 2.79 -5.96 2.35
N VAL A 32 2.82 -4.67 2.05
CA VAL A 32 2.99 -3.61 3.05
C VAL A 32 1.78 -2.69 3.00
N SER A 33 1.27 -2.29 4.16
CA SER A 33 0.19 -1.30 4.21
C SER A 33 0.71 0.04 3.69
N SER A 34 -0.10 0.70 2.87
CA SER A 34 0.25 1.99 2.24
C SER A 34 0.47 3.10 3.27
N ILE A 35 0.01 2.92 4.50
CA ILE A 35 0.27 3.83 5.62
C ILE A 35 1.76 3.96 5.96
N TYR A 36 2.57 2.94 5.66
CA TYR A 36 4.02 2.94 5.88
C TYR A 36 4.82 3.35 4.65
N ILE A 37 4.15 3.54 3.51
CA ILE A 37 4.78 4.00 2.30
C ILE A 37 4.68 5.53 2.29
N SER A 38 5.80 6.21 2.06
CA SER A 38 5.83 7.68 2.01
C SER A 38 5.18 8.18 0.71
N SER A 39 3.86 8.03 0.62
CA SER A 39 3.02 8.57 -0.44
C SER A 39 2.03 9.55 0.15
N PRO A 40 1.83 10.73 -0.46
CA PRO A 40 0.84 11.70 -0.01
C PRO A 40 -0.60 11.19 -0.15
N ASP A 41 -0.81 10.19 -1.01
CA ASP A 41 -2.12 9.61 -1.29
C ASP A 41 -2.28 8.22 -0.67
N ASN A 42 -3.53 7.85 -0.39
CA ASN A 42 -3.86 6.51 0.12
C ASN A 42 -3.43 5.39 -0.83
N GLN A 43 -3.28 5.71 -2.11
CA GLN A 43 -2.95 4.79 -3.18
C GLN A 43 -1.73 5.32 -3.94
N LEU A 44 -0.78 4.45 -4.27
CA LEU A 44 0.41 4.85 -5.00
C LEU A 44 0.07 5.24 -6.44
N PRO A 45 0.45 6.45 -6.89
CA PRO A 45 0.19 6.89 -8.26
C PRO A 45 0.97 6.03 -9.26
N GLY A 46 0.28 5.54 -10.29
CA GLY A 46 0.88 4.74 -11.36
C GLY A 46 1.06 3.24 -11.07
N VAL A 47 0.54 2.74 -9.95
CA VAL A 47 0.53 1.30 -9.64
C VAL A 47 -0.88 0.74 -9.85
N ALA A 48 -1.01 -0.26 -10.73
CA ALA A 48 -2.27 -0.90 -11.04
C ALA A 48 -2.82 -1.72 -9.87
N GLN A 49 -4.14 -1.90 -9.86
CA GLN A 49 -4.82 -2.72 -8.88
C GLN A 49 -4.69 -4.22 -9.24
N CYS A 50 -4.26 -5.01 -8.25
CA CYS A 50 -4.57 -6.43 -8.12
C CYS A 50 -5.96 -6.54 -7.48
#